data_AF-A0AAV0Y6X5-F1
#
_entry.id   AF-A0AAV0Y6X5-F1
#
_cell.length_a   1.000
_cell.length_b   1.000
_cell.length_c   1.000
_cell.angle_alpha   90.00
_cell.angle_beta   90.00
_cell.angle_gamma   90.00
#
_symmetry.space_group_name_H-M   'P 1'
#
loop_
_entity.id
_entity.type
_entity.pdbx_description
1 polymer ?
#
loop_
_entity_poly.entity_id
_entity_poly.type
_entity_poly.pdbx_seq_one_letter_code
_entity_poly.pdbx_strand_id
1 'polypeptide(L)'
;MDYVVTMSSCFFLQNLNVRFQTLNDFWKCLPADLVPIPGQWTHIEIVDLMENTRLLHSELCELLKMLSLSYGPLLLGFFTSSYIGLLISVYYIVNKETFFSQSSNSWEHILPLIIHLQILMFLMSIIVFVSFINEKRLQMISYLRLYRISNLHFDKKRQIKMFMNQISVCDSDQISAFGFFNINLNLVTTWNNHIDTDERSSNDVEIQQ
;
A
#
# COMPACT_ATOMS: atom_id res chain seq x y z
N MET A 1 21.29 -8.33 -6.76
CA MET A 1 19.99 -8.30 -7.46
C MET A 1 18.95 -7.61 -6.60
N ASP A 2 18.79 -8.03 -5.34
CA ASP A 2 17.70 -7.57 -4.46
C ASP A 2 17.69 -6.06 -4.17
N TYR A 3 18.86 -5.43 -4.04
CA TYR A 3 18.93 -3.98 -3.79
C TYR A 3 18.41 -3.14 -4.97
N VAL A 4 18.77 -3.50 -6.21
CA VAL A 4 18.32 -2.77 -7.42
C VAL A 4 16.81 -2.90 -7.59
N VAL A 5 16.31 -4.12 -7.38
CA VAL A 5 14.88 -4.42 -7.42
C VAL A 5 14.14 -3.62 -6.36
N THR A 6 14.64 -3.60 -5.13
CA THR A 6 14.04 -2.84 -4.02
C THR A 6 14.03 -1.35 -4.27
N MET A 7 15.16 -0.78 -4.69
CA MET A 7 15.26 0.64 -5.01
C MET A 7 14.34 1.03 -6.17
N SER A 8 14.23 0.18 -7.20
CA SER A 8 13.30 0.41 -8.31
C SER A 8 11.84 0.39 -7.83
N SER A 9 11.44 -0.61 -7.04
CA SER A 9 10.09 -0.74 -6.49
C SER A 9 9.72 0.45 -5.61
N CYS A 10 10.62 0.87 -4.69
CA CYS A 10 10.41 2.05 -3.85
C CYS A 10 10.27 3.33 -4.68
N PHE A 11 11.13 3.53 -5.68
CA PHE A 11 11.06 4.68 -6.58
C PHE A 11 9.73 4.72 -7.34
N PHE A 12 9.29 3.59 -7.89
CA PHE A 12 8.01 3.50 -8.61
C PHE A 12 6.81 3.77 -7.69
N LEU A 13 6.79 3.17 -6.50
CA LEU A 13 5.72 3.39 -5.52
C LEU A 13 5.67 4.85 -5.06
N GLN A 14 6.83 5.47 -4.82
CA GLN A 14 6.90 6.90 -4.49
C GLN A 14 6.39 7.77 -5.63
N ASN A 15 6.75 7.45 -6.88
CA ASN A 15 6.27 8.19 -8.05
C ASN A 15 4.75 8.10 -8.19
N LEU A 16 4.19 6.89 -8.07
CA LEU A 16 2.74 6.68 -8.10
C LEU A 16 2.05 7.44 -6.98
N ASN A 17 2.60 7.39 -5.77
CA ASN A 17 2.06 8.12 -4.63
C ASN A 17 1.97 9.63 -4.91
N VAL A 18 3.05 10.24 -5.40
CA VAL A 18 3.06 11.67 -5.74
C VAL A 18 1.99 11.99 -6.78
N ARG A 19 1.80 11.15 -7.81
CA ARG A 19 0.76 11.36 -8.83
C ARG A 19 -0.66 11.25 -8.27
N PHE A 20 -0.93 10.27 -7.41
CA PHE A 20 -2.22 10.16 -6.72
C PHE A 20 -2.46 11.33 -5.76
N GLN A 21 -1.40 11.85 -5.14
CA GLN A 21 -1.49 13.06 -4.31
C GLN A 21 -1.84 14.29 -5.17
N THR A 22 -1.16 14.50 -6.29
CA THR A 22 -1.48 15.59 -7.24
C THR A 22 -2.92 15.49 -7.74
N LEU A 23 -3.38 14.27 -8.04
CA LEU A 23 -4.76 14.01 -8.43
C LEU A 23 -5.76 14.43 -7.35
N ASN A 24 -5.49 14.10 -6.08
CA ASN A 24 -6.31 14.53 -4.95
C ASN A 24 -6.29 16.05 -4.76
N ASP A 25 -5.16 16.70 -5.01
CA ASP A 25 -5.07 18.14 -4.89
C ASP A 25 -5.86 18.85 -6.01
N PHE A 26 -5.93 18.28 -7.22
CA PHE A 26 -6.87 18.75 -8.26
C PHE A 26 -8.34 18.66 -7.80
N TRP A 27 -8.71 17.58 -7.11
CA TRP A 27 -10.07 17.48 -6.53
C TRP A 27 -10.35 18.52 -5.46
N LYS A 28 -9.36 18.85 -4.62
CA LYS A 28 -9.51 19.91 -3.62
C LYS A 28 -9.63 21.30 -4.24
N CYS A 29 -9.04 21.52 -5.41
CA CYS A 29 -9.13 22.80 -6.12
C CYS A 29 -10.51 23.05 -6.75
N LEU A 30 -11.33 22.01 -6.92
CA LEU A 30 -12.68 22.16 -7.46
C LEU A 30 -13.59 22.91 -6.47
N PRO A 31 -14.47 23.80 -6.96
CA PRO A 31 -15.40 24.52 -6.09
C PRO A 31 -16.37 23.57 -5.38
N ALA A 32 -16.70 23.87 -4.12
CA ALA A 32 -17.42 22.97 -3.20
C ALA A 32 -18.78 22.47 -3.72
N ASP A 33 -19.47 23.25 -4.55
CA ASP A 33 -20.75 22.87 -5.15
C ASP A 33 -20.65 22.57 -6.66
N LEU A 34 -19.43 22.56 -7.22
CA LEU A 34 -19.18 22.51 -8.65
C LEU A 34 -19.99 23.57 -9.43
N VAL A 35 -20.31 24.69 -8.78
CA VAL A 35 -21.04 25.83 -9.36
C VAL A 35 -20.02 26.80 -9.95
N PRO A 36 -20.24 27.35 -11.16
CA PRO A 36 -19.36 28.37 -11.72
C PRO A 36 -19.33 29.61 -10.82
N ILE A 37 -18.13 30.05 -10.45
CA ILE A 37 -17.91 31.28 -9.69
C ILE A 37 -17.50 32.36 -10.70
N PRO A 38 -18.29 33.44 -10.86
CA PRO A 38 -17.98 34.50 -11.80
C PRO A 38 -16.57 35.06 -11.56
N GLY A 39 -15.72 35.06 -12.59
CA GLY A 39 -14.34 35.55 -12.51
C GLY A 39 -13.29 34.54 -12.03
N GLN A 40 -13.67 33.32 -11.66
CA GLN A 40 -12.73 32.30 -11.18
C GLN A 40 -12.90 30.93 -11.85
N TRP A 41 -14.14 30.49 -12.06
CA TRP A 41 -14.43 29.18 -12.66
C TRP A 41 -15.64 29.25 -13.60
N THR A 42 -15.43 28.95 -14.88
CA THR A 42 -16.51 28.75 -15.84
C THR A 42 -17.05 27.32 -15.79
N HIS A 43 -18.27 27.12 -16.29
CA HIS A 43 -18.87 25.78 -16.35
C HIS A 43 -18.01 24.82 -17.19
N ILE A 44 -17.43 25.32 -18.30
CA ILE A 44 -16.63 24.53 -19.24
C ILE A 44 -15.33 24.09 -18.57
N GLU A 45 -14.63 24.99 -17.87
CA GLU A 45 -13.39 24.67 -17.16
C GLU A 45 -13.60 23.62 -16.06
N ILE A 46 -14.71 23.69 -15.33
CA ILE A 46 -15.04 22.68 -14.31
C ILE A 46 -15.23 21.30 -14.96
N VAL A 47 -15.98 21.24 -16.07
CA VAL A 47 -16.28 19.99 -16.78
C VAL A 47 -15.02 19.41 -17.43
N ASP A 48 -14.17 20.25 -18.00
CA ASP A 48 -12.89 19.85 -18.60
C ASP A 48 -11.90 19.34 -17.55
N LEU A 49 -11.76 20.06 -16.42
CA LEU A 49 -10.93 19.61 -15.31
C LEU A 49 -11.41 18.27 -14.73
N MET A 50 -12.72 18.10 -14.53
CA MET A 50 -13.30 16.84 -14.06
C MET A 50 -13.00 15.68 -15.02
N GLU A 51 -13.12 15.90 -16.32
CA GLU A 51 -12.84 14.89 -17.34
C GLU A 51 -11.35 14.53 -17.40
N ASN A 52 -10.46 15.53 -17.39
CA ASN A 52 -9.01 15.32 -17.35
C ASN A 52 -8.59 14.56 -16.09
N THR A 53 -9.19 14.90 -14.95
CA THR A 53 -8.93 14.22 -13.67
C THR A 53 -9.42 12.77 -13.71
N ARG A 54 -10.57 12.51 -14.34
CA ARG A 54 -11.10 11.17 -14.57
C ARG A 54 -10.19 10.32 -15.45
N LEU A 55 -9.68 10.88 -16.56
CA LEU A 55 -8.76 10.20 -17.47
C LEU A 55 -7.43 9.89 -16.77
N LEU A 56 -6.87 10.86 -16.05
CA LEU A 56 -5.63 10.69 -15.30
C LEU A 56 -5.77 9.59 -14.22
N HIS A 57 -6.91 9.53 -13.52
CA HIS A 57 -7.19 8.44 -12.60
C HIS A 57 -7.21 7.07 -13.28
N SER A 58 -7.84 6.97 -14.46
CA SER A 58 -7.90 5.72 -15.24
C SER A 58 -6.50 5.23 -15.61
N GLU A 59 -5.64 6.13 -16.10
CA GLU A 59 -4.26 5.81 -16.46
C GLU A 59 -3.44 5.40 -15.21
N LEU A 60 -3.62 6.10 -14.08
CA LEU A 60 -2.97 5.74 -12.83
C LEU A 60 -3.41 4.36 -12.30
N CYS A 61 -4.69 4.02 -12.44
CA CYS A 61 -5.20 2.70 -12.12
C CYS A 61 -4.60 1.61 -13.02
N GLU A 62 -4.46 1.86 -14.33
CA GLU A 62 -3.81 0.92 -15.25
C GLU A 62 -2.33 0.74 -14.92
N LEU A 63 -1.60 1.82 -14.63
CA LEU A 63 -0.21 1.76 -14.19
C LEU A 63 -0.07 0.96 -12.88
N LEU A 64 -0.98 1.18 -11.93
CA LEU A 64 -1.02 0.44 -10.67
C LEU A 64 -1.25 -1.06 -10.91
N LYS A 65 -2.17 -1.40 -11.81
CA LYS A 65 -2.47 -2.79 -12.19
C LYS A 65 -1.28 -3.45 -12.86
N MET A 66 -0.63 -2.76 -13.80
CA MET A 66 0.57 -3.26 -14.47
C MET A 66 1.72 -3.48 -13.46
N LEU A 67 1.87 -2.57 -12.49
CA LEU A 67 2.83 -2.72 -11.40
C LEU A 67 2.49 -3.95 -10.53
N SER A 68 1.24 -4.09 -10.09
CA SER A 68 0.83 -5.23 -9.26
C SER A 68 1.02 -6.56 -9.98
N LEU A 69 0.80 -6.61 -11.29
CA LEU A 69 0.98 -7.82 -12.09
C LEU A 69 2.47 -8.15 -12.32
N SER A 70 3.29 -7.14 -12.58
CA SER A 70 4.71 -7.32 -12.89
C SER A 70 5.55 -7.55 -11.63
N TYR A 71 5.29 -6.77 -10.58
CA TYR A 71 6.06 -6.81 -9.32
C TYR A 71 5.42 -7.72 -8.26
N GLY A 72 4.15 -8.10 -8.39
CA GLY A 72 3.47 -8.99 -7.44
C GLY A 72 4.19 -10.33 -7.21
N PRO A 73 4.52 -11.11 -8.26
CA PRO A 73 5.28 -12.36 -8.11
C PRO A 73 6.67 -12.13 -7.52
N LEU A 74 7.32 -11.05 -7.94
CA LEU A 74 8.66 -10.70 -7.47
C LEU A 74 8.63 -10.34 -5.98
N LEU A 75 7.60 -9.62 -5.53
CA LEU A 75 7.40 -9.27 -4.13
C LEU A 75 7.07 -10.50 -3.29
N LEU A 76 6.24 -11.41 -3.82
CA LEU A 76 5.92 -12.68 -3.17
C LEU A 76 7.18 -13.55 -3.01
N GLY A 77 8.00 -13.66 -4.06
CA GLY A 77 9.28 -14.35 -4.03
C GLY A 77 10.24 -13.72 -3.01
N PHE A 78 10.31 -12.38 -2.98
CA PHE A 78 11.10 -11.67 -1.99
C PHE A 78 10.64 -11.93 -0.55
N PHE A 79 9.32 -11.89 -0.30
CA PHE A 79 8.74 -12.14 1.03
C PHE A 79 9.00 -13.57 1.50
N THR A 80 8.74 -14.55 0.65
CA THR A 80 8.94 -15.98 0.96
C THR A 80 10.42 -16.32 1.17
N SER A 81 11.31 -15.81 0.31
CA SER A 81 12.76 -15.98 0.48
C SER A 81 13.25 -15.34 1.78
N SER A 82 12.77 -14.13 2.09
CA SER A 82 13.15 -13.43 3.33
C SER A 82 12.67 -14.17 4.57
N TYR A 83 11.46 -14.71 4.53
CA TYR A 83 10.89 -15.50 5.63
C TYR A 83 11.68 -16.80 5.86
N ILE A 84 12.01 -17.55 4.81
CA ILE A 84 12.86 -18.74 4.90
C ILE A 84 14.23 -18.39 5.46
N GLY A 85 14.83 -17.29 4.99
CA GLY A 85 16.11 -16.79 5.50
C GLY A 85 16.06 -16.46 6.99
N LEU A 86 14.97 -15.86 7.47
CA LEU A 86 14.74 -15.60 8.89
C LEU A 86 14.67 -16.90 9.71
N LEU A 87 13.91 -17.89 9.25
CA LEU A 87 13.80 -19.19 9.92
C LEU A 87 15.16 -19.90 10.02
N ILE A 88 15.94 -19.89 8.94
CA ILE A 88 17.28 -20.47 8.91
C ILE A 88 18.20 -19.75 9.91
N SER A 89 18.18 -18.41 9.94
CA SER A 89 18.98 -17.63 10.88
C SER A 89 18.62 -17.89 12.34
N VAL A 90 17.32 -17.96 12.66
CA VAL A 90 16.87 -18.32 14.02
C VAL A 90 17.33 -19.74 14.38
N TYR A 91 17.21 -20.68 13.46
CA TYR A 91 17.68 -22.06 13.66
C TYR A 91 19.18 -22.12 13.98
N TYR A 92 20.01 -21.34 13.29
CA TYR A 92 21.45 -21.24 13.57
C TYR A 92 21.75 -20.56 14.91
N ILE A 93 20.97 -19.56 15.32
CA ILE A 93 21.12 -18.89 16.61
C ILE A 93 20.78 -19.85 17.77
N VAL A 94 19.74 -20.66 17.61
CA VAL A 94 19.30 -21.60 18.66
C VAL A 94 20.23 -22.82 18.76
N ASN A 95 20.66 -23.40 17.63
CA ASN A 95 21.55 -24.59 17.62
C ASN A 95 23.04 -24.24 17.66
N LYS A 96 23.38 -23.08 18.23
CA LYS A 96 24.72 -22.51 18.15
C LYS A 96 25.78 -23.36 18.86
N GLU A 97 25.41 -23.97 19.98
CA GLU A 97 26.29 -24.87 20.75
C GLU A 97 26.63 -26.17 20.00
N THR A 98 25.76 -26.62 19.10
CA THR A 98 25.91 -27.88 18.37
C THR A 98 26.79 -27.75 17.11
N PHE A 99 26.85 -26.56 16.50
CA PHE A 99 27.53 -26.34 15.22
C PHE A 99 28.85 -25.53 15.31
N PHE A 100 29.03 -24.69 16.33
CA PHE A 100 30.21 -23.83 16.44
C PHE A 100 31.03 -24.16 17.69
N SER A 101 31.97 -25.10 17.54
CA SER A 101 33.06 -25.27 18.50
C SER A 101 34.18 -24.28 18.17
N GLN A 102 34.45 -23.39 19.13
CA GLN A 102 35.66 -22.57 19.24
C GLN A 102 35.92 -21.48 18.16
N SER A 103 36.04 -20.23 18.65
CA SER A 103 36.56 -19.04 17.95
C SER A 103 35.65 -18.42 16.86
N SER A 104 34.56 -17.77 17.24
CA SER A 104 33.82 -16.89 16.32
C SER A 104 34.07 -15.42 16.64
N ASN A 105 34.67 -14.68 15.70
CA ASN A 105 34.72 -13.21 15.73
C ASN A 105 33.29 -12.66 15.81
N SER A 106 33.03 -11.67 16.68
CA SER A 106 31.69 -11.06 16.86
C SER A 106 31.07 -10.56 15.54
N TRP A 107 31.90 -10.24 14.55
CA TRP A 107 31.50 -9.80 13.21
C TRP A 107 30.67 -10.81 12.42
N GLU A 108 30.86 -12.11 12.64
CA GLU A 108 30.09 -13.17 11.97
C GLU A 108 28.61 -13.16 12.38
N HIS A 109 28.30 -12.62 13.56
CA HIS A 109 26.93 -12.49 14.08
C HIS A 109 26.28 -11.14 13.70
N ILE A 110 27.09 -10.10 13.56
CA ILE A 110 26.61 -8.74 13.29
C ILE A 110 26.17 -8.59 11.83
N LEU A 111 26.90 -9.18 10.87
CA LEU A 111 26.60 -9.04 9.44
C LEU A 111 25.24 -9.63 9.03
N PRO A 112 24.85 -10.87 9.44
CA PRO A 112 23.53 -11.42 9.12
C PRO A 112 22.39 -10.62 9.75
N LEU A 113 22.59 -10.14 10.99
CA LEU A 113 21.61 -9.30 11.69
C LEU A 113 21.35 -7.98 10.95
N ILE A 114 22.41 -7.31 10.47
CA ILE A 114 22.26 -6.07 9.68
C ILE A 114 21.49 -6.33 8.39
N ILE A 115 21.78 -7.42 7.68
CA ILE A 115 21.09 -7.78 6.43
C ILE A 115 19.60 -8.05 6.69
N HIS A 116 19.26 -8.79 7.74
CA HIS A 116 17.86 -9.06 8.11
C HIS A 116 17.11 -7.80 8.54
N LEU A 117 17.76 -6.94 9.32
CA LEU A 117 17.15 -5.68 9.76
C LEU A 117 16.90 -4.75 8.56
N GLN A 118 17.82 -4.73 7.60
CA GLN A 118 17.65 -4.01 6.34
C GLN A 118 16.48 -4.57 5.52
N ILE A 119 16.35 -5.89 5.37
CA ILE A 119 15.23 -6.55 4.68
C ILE A 119 13.88 -6.22 5.34
N LEU A 120 13.83 -6.23 6.68
CA LEU A 120 12.61 -5.92 7.43
C LEU A 120 12.20 -4.45 7.27
N MET A 121 13.16 -3.53 7.30
CA MET A 121 12.93 -2.11 7.02
C MET A 121 12.38 -1.88 5.61
N PHE A 122 12.90 -2.60 4.61
CA PHE A 122 12.40 -2.51 3.24
C PHE A 122 10.98 -3.05 3.10
N LEU A 123 10.69 -4.19 3.71
CA LEU A 123 9.35 -4.76 3.70
C LEU A 123 8.32 -3.79 4.31
N MET A 124 8.65 -3.22 5.46
CA MET A 124 7.81 -2.22 6.12
C MET A 124 7.61 -0.98 5.24
N SER A 125 8.65 -0.51 4.56
CA SER A 125 8.54 0.63 3.64
C SER A 125 7.57 0.34 2.50
N ILE A 126 7.64 -0.84 1.87
CA ILE A 126 6.73 -1.24 0.80
C ILE A 126 5.28 -1.30 1.30
N ILE A 127 5.06 -1.91 2.47
CA ILE A 127 3.72 -1.99 3.08
C ILE A 127 3.15 -0.59 3.33
N VAL A 128 3.95 0.31 3.91
CA VAL A 128 3.54 1.70 4.18
C VAL A 128 3.20 2.42 2.89
N PHE A 129 4.05 2.35 1.86
CA PHE A 129 3.80 3.02 0.59
C PHE A 129 2.53 2.53 -0.10
N VAL A 130 2.35 1.21 -0.18
CA VAL A 130 1.14 0.63 -0.77
C VAL A 130 -0.11 1.06 0.00
N SER A 131 -0.04 1.04 1.33
CA SER A 131 -1.17 1.46 2.18
C SER A 131 -1.51 2.93 1.99
N PHE A 132 -0.50 3.78 1.86
CA PHE A 132 -0.70 5.20 1.62
C PHE A 132 -1.31 5.47 0.24
N ILE A 133 -0.89 4.76 -0.81
CA ILE A 133 -1.54 4.82 -2.14
C ILE A 133 -3.03 4.44 -2.01
N ASN A 134 -3.33 3.37 -1.27
CA ASN A 134 -4.70 2.92 -1.06
C ASN A 134 -5.54 3.96 -0.27
N GLU A 135 -4.94 4.62 0.72
CA GLU A 135 -5.58 5.71 1.45
C GLU A 135 -5.87 6.91 0.54
N LYS A 136 -4.90 7.31 -0.30
CA LYS A 136 -5.09 8.41 -1.26
C LYS A 136 -6.20 8.10 -2.26
N ARG A 137 -6.29 6.85 -2.72
CA ARG A 137 -7.39 6.40 -3.56
C ARG A 137 -8.73 6.53 -2.83
N LEU A 138 -8.82 6.08 -1.57
CA LEU A 138 -10.05 6.19 -0.77
C LEU A 138 -10.47 7.64 -0.50
N GLN A 139 -9.50 8.54 -0.25
CA GLN A 139 -9.77 9.97 -0.07
C GLN A 139 -10.47 10.58 -1.30
N MET A 140 -10.06 10.18 -2.50
CA MET A 140 -10.71 10.58 -3.75
C MET A 140 -12.19 10.18 -3.80
N ILE A 141 -12.50 8.95 -3.40
CA ILE A 141 -13.88 8.43 -3.31
C ILE A 141 -14.68 9.26 -2.29
N SER A 142 -14.06 9.60 -1.17
CA SER A 142 -14.68 10.45 -0.13
C SER A 142 -15.06 11.81 -0.70
N TYR A 143 -14.14 12.48 -1.42
CA TYR A 143 -14.44 13.77 -2.07
C TYR A 143 -15.59 13.66 -3.06
N LEU A 144 -15.64 12.61 -3.89
CA LEU A 144 -16.73 12.40 -4.83
C LEU A 144 -18.08 12.18 -4.17
N ARG A 145 -18.11 11.45 -3.05
CA ARG A 145 -19.33 11.22 -2.26
C ARG A 145 -19.79 12.48 -1.53
N LEU A 146 -18.86 13.40 -1.22
CA LEU A 146 -19.16 14.65 -0.54
C LEU A 146 -19.97 15.61 -1.44
N TYR A 147 -19.75 15.58 -2.76
CA TYR A 147 -20.54 16.37 -3.69
C TYR A 147 -22.00 15.93 -3.66
N ARG A 148 -22.91 16.86 -3.44
CA ARG A 148 -24.36 16.59 -3.41
C ARG A 148 -24.88 16.36 -4.84
N ILE A 149 -24.71 15.13 -5.34
CA ILE A 149 -25.06 14.69 -6.71
C ILE A 149 -26.53 15.04 -7.07
N SER A 150 -27.41 15.18 -6.08
CA SER A 150 -28.83 15.53 -6.28
C SER A 150 -29.06 16.94 -6.84
N ASN A 151 -28.17 17.90 -6.57
CA ASN A 151 -28.35 19.31 -6.94
C ASN A 151 -27.48 19.73 -8.14
N LEU A 152 -26.79 18.78 -8.77
CA LEU A 152 -25.81 19.04 -9.81
C LEU A 152 -26.41 19.02 -11.22
N HIS A 153 -25.88 19.85 -12.11
CA HIS A 153 -26.26 19.85 -13.53
C HIS A 153 -26.10 18.46 -14.16
N PHE A 154 -26.95 18.12 -15.13
CA PHE A 154 -27.05 16.77 -15.69
C PHE A 154 -25.71 16.20 -16.17
N ASP A 155 -24.90 17.03 -16.85
CA ASP A 155 -23.60 16.61 -17.41
C ASP A 155 -22.59 16.25 -16.32
N LYS A 156 -22.53 17.06 -15.26
CA LYS A 156 -21.65 16.83 -14.11
C LYS A 156 -22.08 15.59 -13.31
N LYS A 157 -23.40 15.39 -13.17
CA LYS A 157 -23.97 14.19 -12.55
C LYS A 157 -23.60 12.93 -13.34
N ARG A 158 -23.63 12.98 -14.67
CA ARG A 158 -23.22 11.88 -15.54
C ARG A 158 -21.72 11.58 -15.40
N GLN A 159 -20.86 12.60 -15.40
CA GLN A 159 -19.41 12.43 -15.21
C GLN A 159 -19.07 11.81 -13.85
N ILE A 160 -19.66 12.29 -12.75
CA ILE A 160 -19.44 11.71 -11.41
C ILE A 160 -19.86 10.23 -11.39
N LYS A 161 -20.99 9.90 -12.02
CA LYS A 161 -21.47 8.51 -12.08
C LYS A 161 -20.54 7.60 -12.88
N MET A 162 -20.05 8.06 -14.04
CA MET A 162 -19.05 7.33 -14.81
C MET A 162 -17.78 7.13 -14.00
N PHE A 163 -17.34 8.17 -13.29
CA PHE A 163 -16.12 8.13 -12.53
C PHE A 163 -16.20 7.21 -11.32
N MET A 164 -17.31 7.24 -10.59
CA MET A 164 -17.59 6.30 -9.50
C MET A 164 -17.59 4.85 -9.97
N ASN A 165 -18.10 4.58 -11.18
CA ASN A 165 -18.07 3.24 -11.77
C ASN A 165 -16.64 2.82 -12.15
N GLN A 166 -15.81 3.72 -12.68
CA GLN A 166 -14.40 3.43 -12.95
C GLN A 166 -13.61 3.17 -11.67
N ILE A 167 -13.88 3.93 -10.62
CA ILE A 167 -13.32 3.72 -9.29
C ILE A 167 -13.71 2.36 -8.75
N SER A 168 -14.99 1.95 -8.81
CA SER A 168 -15.40 0.66 -8.27
C SER A 168 -14.73 -0.53 -8.98
N VAL A 169 -14.48 -0.39 -10.29
CA VAL A 169 -13.74 -1.38 -11.08
C VAL A 169 -12.24 -1.36 -10.73
N CYS A 170 -11.65 -0.21 -10.45
CA CYS A 170 -10.27 -0.11 -9.99
C CYS A 170 -10.09 -0.58 -8.52
N ASP A 171 -11.12 -0.44 -7.68
CA ASP A 171 -11.06 -0.82 -6.27
C ASP A 171 -11.00 -2.34 -6.07
N SER A 172 -11.57 -3.13 -7.00
CA SER A 172 -11.42 -4.59 -6.98
C SER A 172 -9.98 -5.04 -7.26
N ASP A 173 -9.15 -4.17 -7.85
CA ASP A 173 -7.75 -4.43 -8.17
C ASP A 173 -6.83 -3.87 -7.05
N GLN A 174 -7.10 -4.27 -5.81
CA GLN A 174 -6.22 -3.93 -4.68
C GLN A 174 -4.81 -4.50 -4.91
N ILE A 175 -3.76 -3.77 -4.53
CA ILE A 175 -2.37 -4.23 -4.73
C ILE A 175 -2.18 -5.50 -3.90
N SER A 176 -2.03 -6.63 -4.60
CA SER A 176 -1.88 -7.94 -4.00
C SER A 176 -0.53 -8.53 -4.39
N ALA A 177 0.04 -9.31 -3.46
CA ALA A 177 1.19 -10.15 -3.76
C ALA A 177 0.71 -11.34 -4.61
N PHE A 178 0.52 -11.11 -5.91
CA PHE A 178 0.07 -12.14 -6.86
C PHE A 178 -1.25 -12.82 -6.45
N GLY A 179 -2.18 -12.07 -5.86
CA GLY A 179 -3.46 -12.59 -5.40
C GLY A 179 -3.43 -13.44 -4.12
N PHE A 180 -2.26 -13.70 -3.53
CA PHE A 180 -2.16 -14.47 -2.28
C PHE A 180 -2.59 -13.67 -1.05
N PHE A 181 -2.18 -12.40 -0.96
CA PHE A 181 -2.59 -11.49 0.10
C PHE A 181 -2.56 -10.05 -0.37
N ASN A 182 -3.47 -9.24 0.17
CA ASN A 182 -3.50 -7.79 -0.08
C ASN A 182 -2.41 -7.14 0.75
N ILE A 183 -1.52 -6.40 0.10
CA ILE A 183 -0.45 -5.68 0.78
C ILE A 183 -1.09 -4.43 1.40
N ASN A 184 -1.29 -4.44 2.71
CA ASN A 184 -1.86 -3.33 3.47
C ASN A 184 -1.30 -3.38 4.89
N LEU A 185 -1.24 -2.23 5.58
CA LEU A 185 -0.91 -2.09 7.00
C LEU A 185 -1.64 -3.08 7.90
N ASN A 186 -2.84 -3.54 7.50
CA ASN A 186 -3.54 -4.61 8.21
C ASN A 186 -2.71 -5.90 8.35
N LEU A 187 -1.80 -6.23 7.43
CA LEU A 187 -0.87 -7.36 7.59
C LEU A 187 -0.01 -7.23 8.85
N VAL A 188 0.49 -6.01 9.10
CA VAL A 188 1.37 -5.72 10.24
C VAL A 188 0.57 -5.79 11.54
N THR A 189 -0.66 -5.25 11.55
CA THR A 189 -1.50 -5.27 12.75
C THR A 189 -2.08 -6.65 13.06
N THR A 190 -2.42 -7.47 12.05
CA THR A 190 -2.83 -8.87 12.29
C THR A 190 -1.69 -9.71 12.86
N TRP A 191 -0.44 -9.44 12.49
CA TRP A 191 0.71 -10.12 13.08
C TRP A 191 0.89 -9.76 14.56
N ASN A 192 0.66 -8.49 14.92
CA ASN A 192 0.67 -8.04 16.32
C ASN A 192 -0.48 -8.64 17.14
N ASN A 193 -1.69 -8.69 16.60
CA ASN A 193 -2.86 -9.20 17.33
C ASN A 193 -2.83 -10.72 17.55
N HIS A 194 -2.07 -11.46 16.74
CA HIS A 194 -1.85 -12.90 16.95
C HIS A 194 -0.84 -13.17 18.10
N ILE A 195 0.06 -12.23 18.39
CA ILE A 195 0.98 -12.32 19.52
C ILE A 195 0.26 -12.06 20.85
N ASP A 196 -0.71 -11.13 20.87
CA ASP A 196 -1.51 -10.85 22.07
C ASP A 196 -2.49 -11.98 22.46
N THR A 197 -2.84 -12.86 21.52
CA THR A 197 -3.75 -13.98 21.78
C THR A 197 -3.05 -15.20 22.35
N ASP A 198 -1.75 -15.38 22.07
CA ASP A 198 -0.97 -16.48 22.63
C ASP A 198 -0.46 -16.19 24.05
N GLU A 199 -0.29 -14.91 24.43
CA GLU A 199 0.14 -14.53 25.78
C GLU A 199 -0.98 -14.63 26.83
N ARG A 200 -2.25 -14.55 26.41
CA ARG A 200 -3.41 -14.69 27.31
C ARG A 200 -3.81 -16.14 27.57
N SER A 201 -3.41 -17.06 26.70
CA SER A 201 -3.73 -18.50 26.83
C SER A 201 -2.87 -19.25 27.85
N SER A 202 -1.71 -18.70 28.25
CA SER A 202 -0.77 -19.43 29.12
C SER A 202 -0.92 -19.11 30.62
N ASN A 203 -1.74 -18.12 31.00
CA ASN A 203 -1.87 -17.68 32.39
C ASN A 203 -3.15 -18.15 33.10
N ASP A 204 -4.03 -18.90 32.43
CA ASP A 204 -5.36 -19.27 32.97
C ASP A 204 -5.50 -20.76 33.40
N VAL A 205 -4.40 -21.50 33.59
CA VAL A 205 -4.46 -22.93 34.00
C VAL A 205 -4.09 -23.20 35.47
N GLU A 206 -3.54 -22.22 36.20
CA GLU A 206 -3.38 -22.35 37.66
C GLU A 206 -4.36 -21.44 38.38
N ILE A 207 -5.47 -22.02 38.83
CA ILE A 207 -6.17 -21.81 40.12
C ILE A 207 -7.58 -22.38 39.96
N GLN A 208 -7.72 -23.68 40.24
CA GLN A 208 -8.90 -24.25 40.90
C GLN A 208 -8.42 -25.42 41.78
N GLN A 209 -8.14 -25.12 43.04
CA GLN A 209 -8.28 -26.04 44.17
C GLN A 209 -9.45 -25.55 45.02
#